data_AF-A0A8W8KLB4-F1
#
_entry.id   AF-A0A8W8KLB4-F1
#
_cell.length_a   1.000
_cell.length_b   1.000
_cell.length_c   1.000
_cell.angle_alpha   90.00
_cell.angle_beta   90.00
_cell.angle_gamma   90.00
#
_symmetry.space_group_name_H-M   'P 1'
#
loop_
_entity.id
_entity.type
_entity.pdbx_description
1 polymer ?
#
loop_
_entity_poly.entity_id
_entity_poly.type
_entity_poly.pdbx_seq_one_letter_code
_entity_poly.pdbx_strand_id
1 'polypeptide(L)'
;GQLRIQNKGPKNTDHKAPLGTEIFITDLMHNPMKEVHTWDKNQLVTVSEPTPGSKALPTRVIRELVEGQLVMTLIVNDVVCKMFYKRKS
;
A
#
# COMPACT_ATOMS: atom_id res chain seq x y z
N GLY A 1 -9.63 10.87 8.38
CA GLY A 1 -10.35 10.34 7.20
C GLY A 1 -10.12 8.84 7.10
N GLN A 2 -10.98 8.10 6.39
CA GLN A 2 -10.85 6.66 6.20
C GLN A 2 -10.42 6.34 4.77
N LEU A 3 -9.47 5.43 4.61
CA LEU A 3 -9.05 4.86 3.35
C LEU A 3 -9.76 3.53 3.13
N ARG A 4 -10.21 3.27 1.90
CA ARG A 4 -10.58 1.93 1.43
C ARG A 4 -9.90 1.66 0.10
N ILE A 5 -9.15 0.57 0.00
CA ILE A 5 -8.52 0.11 -1.24
C ILE A 5 -9.05 -1.29 -1.54
N GLN A 6 -9.68 -1.43 -2.71
CA GLN A 6 -10.13 -2.72 -3.21
C GLN A 6 -9.32 -3.10 -4.44
N ASN A 7 -8.59 -4.21 -4.36
CA ASN A 7 -7.91 -4.79 -5.51
C ASN A 7 -8.72 -6.00 -5.99
N LYS A 8 -9.00 -6.04 -7.31
CA LYS A 8 -9.63 -7.17 -7.97
C LYS A 8 -8.64 -7.79 -8.94
N GLY A 9 -8.49 -9.11 -8.88
CA GLY A 9 -7.50 -9.84 -9.67
C GLY A 9 -7.51 -11.33 -9.33
N PRO A 10 -6.40 -12.06 -9.57
CA PRO A 10 -6.29 -13.48 -9.20
C PRO A 10 -6.57 -13.74 -7.70
N LYS A 11 -6.25 -12.76 -6.84
CA LYS A 11 -6.68 -12.71 -5.44
C LYS A 11 -7.31 -11.35 -5.18
N ASN A 12 -8.53 -11.35 -4.67
CA ASN A 12 -9.22 -10.11 -4.29
C ASN A 12 -8.80 -9.67 -2.89
N THR A 13 -8.65 -8.37 -2.69
CA THR A 13 -8.39 -7.77 -1.36
C THR A 13 -9.30 -6.57 -1.15
N ASP A 14 -9.85 -6.41 0.06
CA ASP A 14 -10.60 -5.22 0.48
C ASP A 14 -10.00 -4.70 1.79
N HIS A 15 -9.19 -3.65 1.67
CA HIS A 15 -8.44 -3.07 2.77
C HIS A 15 -9.13 -1.79 3.23
N LYS A 16 -9.39 -1.66 4.54
CA LYS A 16 -9.98 -0.46 5.15
C LYS A 16 -9.14 -0.05 6.34
N ALA A 17 -8.70 1.20 6.36
CA ALA A 17 -7.83 1.70 7.40
C ALA A 17 -8.07 3.19 7.69
N PRO A 18 -7.97 3.64 8.96
CA PRO A 18 -7.83 5.04 9.28
C PRO A 18 -6.54 5.63 8.69
N LEU A 19 -6.62 6.86 8.17
CA LEU A 19 -5.43 7.62 7.77
C LEU A 19 -4.69 8.13 9.00
N GLY A 20 -3.35 8.09 8.97
CA GLY A 20 -2.47 8.62 10.01
C GLY A 20 -2.41 7.78 11.29
N THR A 21 -2.89 6.54 11.25
CA THR A 21 -2.92 5.64 12.42
C THR A 21 -2.23 4.32 12.06
N GLU A 22 -1.39 3.85 12.96
CA GLU A 22 -0.77 2.52 12.86
C GLU A 22 -1.82 1.43 13.07
N ILE A 23 -1.86 0.48 12.14
CA ILE A 23 -2.70 -0.71 12.22
C ILE A 23 -1.85 -1.97 12.09
N PHE A 24 -2.31 -3.06 12.68
CA PHE A 24 -1.71 -4.38 12.49
C PHE A 24 -2.36 -5.08 11.31
N ILE A 25 -1.54 -5.61 10.41
CA ILE A 25 -1.97 -6.35 9.22
C ILE A 25 -1.15 -7.63 9.06
N THR A 26 -1.52 -8.45 8.09
CA THR A 26 -0.70 -9.53 7.59
C THR A 26 -0.45 -9.33 6.10
N ASP A 27 0.77 -9.59 5.63
CA ASP A 27 1.07 -9.57 4.20
C ASP A 27 0.38 -10.74 3.46
N LEU A 28 0.54 -10.81 2.14
CA LEU A 28 -0.05 -11.87 1.33
C LEU A 28 0.49 -13.28 1.65
N MET A 29 1.63 -13.36 2.33
CA MET A 29 2.29 -14.58 2.81
C MET A 29 2.00 -14.88 4.28
N HIS A 30 1.08 -14.14 4.91
CA HIS A 30 0.66 -14.25 6.32
C HIS A 30 1.73 -13.84 7.35
N ASN A 31 2.70 -13.03 6.96
CA ASN A 31 3.65 -12.45 7.91
C ASN A 31 3.04 -11.22 8.60
N PRO A 32 3.18 -11.07 9.92
CA PRO A 32 2.64 -9.93 10.65
C PRO A 32 3.43 -8.64 10.35
N MET A 33 2.69 -7.55 10.14
CA MET A 33 3.25 -6.22 9.88
C MET A 33 2.45 -5.14 10.59
N LYS A 34 3.07 -3.99 10.78
CA LYS A 34 2.44 -2.71 11.09
C LYS A 34 2.32 -1.90 9.83
N GLU A 35 1.22 -1.21 9.63
CA GLU A 35 1.00 -0.38 8.45
C GLU A 35 0.44 0.98 8.83
N VAL A 36 0.89 2.02 8.14
CA VAL A 36 0.37 3.39 8.25
C VAL A 36 0.11 3.94 6.85
N HIS A 37 -1.05 4.58 6.67
CA HIS A 37 -1.38 5.33 5.47
C HIS A 37 -1.36 6.83 5.76
N THR A 38 -0.60 7.59 4.97
CA THR A 38 -0.52 9.06 5.09
C THR A 38 -0.71 9.71 3.74
N TRP A 39 -1.33 10.89 3.74
CA TRP A 39 -1.27 11.79 2.60
C TRP A 39 -0.04 12.67 2.75
N ASP A 40 0.86 12.61 1.78
CA ASP A 40 1.94 13.56 1.61
C ASP A 40 1.69 14.34 0.32
N LYS A 41 1.24 15.59 0.48
CA LYS A 41 0.76 16.43 -0.62
C LYS A 41 -0.32 15.71 -1.45
N ASN A 42 -0.05 15.42 -2.72
CA ASN A 42 -0.95 14.74 -3.64
C ASN A 42 -0.69 13.23 -3.75
N GLN A 43 0.11 12.67 -2.85
CA GLN A 43 0.47 11.25 -2.84
C GLN A 43 -0.12 10.56 -1.62
N LEU A 44 -0.72 9.39 -1.83
CA LEU A 44 -1.06 8.47 -0.75
C LEU A 44 0.12 7.52 -0.54
N VAL A 45 0.78 7.64 0.61
CA VAL A 45 1.91 6.83 1.01
C VAL A 45 1.46 5.79 2.03
N THR A 46 1.64 4.51 1.71
CA THR A 46 1.56 3.40 2.64
C THR A 46 2.97 3.01 3.04
N VAL A 47 3.24 2.91 4.34
CA VAL A 47 4.46 2.32 4.88
C VAL A 47 4.06 1.11 5.70
N SER A 48 4.63 -0.05 5.39
CA SER A 48 4.39 -1.31 6.09
C SER A 48 5.72 -1.85 6.61
N GLU A 49 5.81 -2.06 7.92
CA GLU A 49 7.00 -2.54 8.62
C GLU A 49 6.76 -3.91 9.27
N PRO A 50 7.73 -4.84 9.23
CA PRO A 50 7.62 -6.11 9.93
C PRO A 50 7.53 -5.91 11.45
N THR A 51 6.64 -6.64 12.12
CA THR A 51 6.65 -6.71 13.59
C THR A 51 7.86 -7.51 14.09
N PRO A 52 8.26 -7.40 15.38
CA PRO A 52 9.32 -8.24 15.94
C PRO A 52 9.08 -9.73 15.69
N GLY A 53 10.08 -10.42 15.16
CA GLY A 53 9.99 -11.85 14.80
C GLY A 53 9.30 -12.17 13.46
N SER A 54 8.78 -11.16 12.75
CA SER A 54 8.20 -11.33 11.41
C SER A 54 9.29 -11.60 10.36
N LYS A 55 8.95 -12.39 9.34
CA LYS A 55 9.79 -12.62 8.15
C LYS A 55 9.43 -11.70 6.98
N ALA A 56 8.48 -10.77 7.18
CA ALA A 56 8.12 -9.79 6.16
C ALA A 56 9.28 -8.84 5.86
N LEU A 57 9.29 -8.27 4.66
CA LEU A 57 10.20 -7.21 4.28
C LEU A 57 9.50 -5.84 4.41
N PRO A 58 10.20 -4.80 4.89
CA PRO A 58 9.68 -3.44 4.87
C PRO A 58 9.23 -3.06 3.45
N THR A 59 8.02 -2.53 3.35
CA THR A 59 7.38 -2.24 2.07
C THR A 59 6.83 -0.82 2.10
N ARG A 60 7.14 -0.04 1.05
CA ARG A 60 6.55 1.28 0.84
C ARG A 60 5.76 1.29 -0.46
N VAL A 61 4.52 1.78 -0.41
CA VAL A 61 3.68 1.96 -1.59
C VAL A 61 3.30 3.42 -1.73
N ILE A 62 3.65 4.03 -2.85
CA ILE A 62 3.29 5.40 -3.18
C ILE A 62 2.24 5.35 -4.28
N ARG A 63 1.11 6.02 -4.08
CA ARG A 63 0.03 6.15 -5.06
C ARG A 63 -0.18 7.62 -5.39
N GLU A 64 -0.09 7.95 -6.66
CA GLU A 64 -0.22 9.33 -7.14
C GLU A 64 -0.97 9.38 -8.48
N LEU A 65 -1.66 10.50 -8.72
CA LEU A 65 -2.31 10.76 -9.99
C LEU A 65 -1.36 11.56 -10.90
N VAL A 66 -0.99 10.98 -12.03
CA VAL A 66 -0.14 11.61 -13.06
C VAL A 66 -0.89 11.56 -14.37
N GLU A 67 -1.17 12.72 -14.96
CA GLU A 67 -1.88 12.84 -16.25
C GLU A 67 -3.21 12.04 -16.30
N GLY A 68 -3.95 12.02 -15.18
CA GLY A 68 -5.22 11.30 -15.05
C GLY A 68 -5.10 9.79 -14.87
N GLN A 69 -3.88 9.24 -14.83
CA GLN A 69 -3.60 7.85 -14.51
C GLN A 69 -3.18 7.71 -13.04
N LEU A 70 -3.51 6.57 -12.42
CA LEU A 70 -2.99 6.22 -11.11
C LEU A 70 -1.65 5.49 -11.31
N VAL A 71 -0.56 6.10 -10.84
CA VAL A 71 0.75 5.46 -10.75
C VAL A 71 0.92 4.92 -9.33
N MET A 72 1.20 3.62 -9.23
CA MET A 72 1.53 2.97 -7.97
C MET A 72 2.98 2.49 -8.00
N THR A 73 3.82 3.06 -7.14
CA THR A 73 5.22 2.66 -6.97
C THR A 73 5.35 1.83 -5.69
N LEU A 74 5.69 0.56 -5.85
CA LEU A 74 6.00 -0.38 -4.78
C LEU A 74 7.52 -0.46 -4.62
N ILE A 75 8.01 -0.24 -3.40
CA ILE A 75 9.43 -0.25 -3.05
C ILE A 75 9.63 -1.29 -1.95
N VAL A 76 10.51 -2.26 -2.19
CA VAL A 76 10.93 -3.29 -1.23
C VAL A 76 12.44 -3.42 -1.34
N ASN A 77 13.17 -3.08 -0.29
CA ASN A 77 14.63 -2.95 -0.33
C ASN A 77 15.09 -2.07 -1.51
N ASP A 78 15.89 -2.62 -2.41
CA ASP A 78 16.43 -2.00 -3.63
C ASP A 78 15.54 -2.22 -4.87
N VAL A 79 14.47 -3.00 -4.76
CA VAL A 79 13.55 -3.28 -5.86
C VAL A 79 12.44 -2.23 -5.93
N VAL A 80 12.29 -1.63 -7.11
CA VAL A 80 11.21 -0.68 -7.42
C VAL A 80 10.32 -1.25 -8.51
N CYS A 81 9.07 -1.52 -8.17
CA CYS A 81 8.04 -1.94 -9.12
C CYS A 81 7.04 -0.80 -9.35
N LYS A 82 6.75 -0.47 -10.60
CA LYS A 82 5.75 0.54 -10.97
C LYS A 82 4.59 -0.09 -11.73
N MET A 83 3.38 0.21 -11.26
CA MET A 83 2.13 -0.21 -11.89
C MET A 83 1.36 1.03 -12.33
N PHE A 84 0.88 1.03 -13.58
CA PHE A 84 0.16 2.13 -14.19
C PHE A 84 -1.29 1.71 -14.42
N TYR A 85 -2.21 2.37 -13.74
CA TYR A 85 -3.64 2.08 -13.82
C TYR A 85 -4.36 3.20 -14.57
N LYS A 86 -5.13 2.80 -15.59
CA LYS A 86 -6.06 3.70 -16.26
C LYS A 86 -7.35 3.78 -15.47
N ARG A 87 -7.94 4.97 -15.37
CA ARG A 87 -9.28 5.14 -14.82
C ARG A 87 -10.26 4.32 -15.67
N LYS A 88 -11.02 3.44 -15.02
CA LYS A 88 -12.17 2.80 -15.66
C LYS A 88 -13.28 3.84 -15.80
N SER A 89 -13.74 4.06 -17.03
CA SER A 89 -14.93 4.84 -17.37
C SER A 89 -16.20 4.15 -16.90
#